data_AF-A0A1M4YQ74-F1
#
_entry.id   AF-A0A1M4YQ74-F1
#
_cell.length_a   1.000
_cell.length_b   1.000
_cell.length_c   1.000
_cell.angle_alpha   90.00
_cell.angle_beta   90.00
_cell.angle_gamma   90.00
#
_symmetry.space_group_name_H-M   'P 1'
#
loop_
_entity.id
_entity.type
_entity.pdbx_description
1 polymer ?
#
loop_
_entity_poly.entity_id
_entity_poly.type
_entity_poly.pdbx_seq_one_letter_code
_entity_poly.pdbx_strand_id
1 'polypeptide(L)'
;MKKIIITVLICIMTITSIWLYFHHKYCKYDWNEVHSLNYTRPINELKGLVTEKNDKEAYGELQTAYLNELYYPGEYVFYSLLMANKCHTQRAYYRVFYELRNAEILLGEDFYDKETRTFMLDYLKKGATLGDRLCIKELGELYIEGKYVPKDTKLGKKLMGSIGFKSQNKSILLHENQK
;
A
#
# COMPACT_ATOMS: atom_id res chain seq x y z
N MET A 1 -10.76 29.29 44.04
CA MET A 1 -9.79 29.67 42.99
C MET A 1 -8.47 28.88 43.09
N LYS A 2 -7.71 28.95 44.19
CA LYS A 2 -6.43 28.22 44.34
C LYS A 2 -6.52 26.69 44.11
N LYS A 3 -7.58 26.03 44.59
CA LYS A 3 -7.79 24.56 44.40
C LYS A 3 -7.98 24.17 42.92
N ILE A 4 -8.69 24.98 42.14
CA ILE A 4 -8.94 24.72 40.71
C ILE A 4 -7.63 24.83 39.91
N ILE A 5 -6.81 25.84 40.22
CA ILE A 5 -5.50 26.04 39.58
C ILE A 5 -4.57 24.84 39.86
N ILE A 6 -4.56 24.34 41.10
CA ILE A 6 -3.75 23.16 41.49
C ILE A 6 -4.21 21.91 40.72
N THR A 7 -5.52 21.68 40.60
CA THR A 7 -6.05 20.53 39.84
C THR A 7 -5.67 20.59 38.36
N VAL A 8 -5.74 21.76 37.73
CA VAL A 8 -5.37 21.94 36.32
C VAL A 8 -3.88 21.65 36.10
N LEU A 9 -3.00 22.10 36.99
CA LEU A 9 -1.56 21.85 36.89
C LEU A 9 -1.24 20.35 37.00
N ILE A 10 -1.91 19.62 37.89
CA ILE A 10 -1.75 18.16 38.02
C ILE A 10 -2.16 17.45 36.73
N CYS A 11 -3.27 17.84 36.11
CA CYS A 11 -3.71 17.26 34.83
C CYS A 11 -2.71 17.49 33.69
N ILE A 12 -2.11 18.68 33.61
CA ILE A 12 -1.09 18.98 32.59
C ILE A 12 0.17 18.13 32.82
N MET A 13 0.60 17.97 34.07
CA MET A 13 1.74 17.11 34.40
C MET A 13 1.49 15.64 34.06
N THR A 14 0.28 15.13 34.27
CA THR A 14 -0.03 13.74 33.90
C THR A 14 -0.11 13.56 32.39
N ILE A 15 -0.72 14.50 31.65
CA ILE A 15 -0.77 14.46 30.19
C ILE A 15 0.63 14.51 29.58
N THR A 16 1.50 15.40 30.06
CA THR A 16 2.89 15.51 29.59
C THR A 16 3.72 14.27 29.94
N SER A 17 3.51 13.68 31.11
CA SER A 17 4.16 12.43 31.52
C SER A 17 3.71 11.23 30.69
N ILE A 18 2.42 11.16 30.37
CA ILE A 18 1.84 10.15 29.47
C ILE A 18 2.39 10.34 28.05
N TRP A 19 2.44 11.58 27.56
CA TRP A 19 3.01 11.91 26.25
C TRP A 19 4.50 11.55 26.19
N LEU A 20 5.29 11.86 27.21
CA LEU A 20 6.70 11.47 27.33
C LEU A 20 6.88 9.95 27.42
N TYR A 21 6.02 9.25 28.16
CA TYR A 21 6.03 7.79 28.24
C TYR A 21 5.73 7.15 26.89
N PHE A 22 4.72 7.63 26.17
CA PHE A 22 4.41 7.16 24.82
C PHE A 22 5.53 7.53 23.83
N HIS A 23 6.02 8.77 23.83
CA HIS A 23 7.14 9.19 23.00
C HIS A 23 8.38 8.31 23.26
N HIS A 24 8.72 8.03 24.53
CA HIS A 24 9.85 7.17 24.88
C HIS A 24 9.62 5.71 24.45
N LYS A 25 8.41 5.17 24.63
CA LYS A 25 8.07 3.79 24.23
C LYS A 25 8.07 3.61 22.71
N TYR A 26 7.62 4.62 21.95
CA TYR A 26 7.61 4.59 20.48
C TYR A 26 8.97 4.95 19.84
N CYS A 27 9.84 5.70 20.53
CA CYS A 27 11.21 5.97 20.06
C CYS A 27 12.24 4.89 20.40
N LYS A 28 11.89 3.86 21.20
CA LYS A 28 12.83 2.80 21.60
C LYS A 28 12.87 1.59 20.66
N TYR A 29 12.17 1.66 19.53
CA TYR A 29 12.45 0.75 18.42
C TYR A 29 13.67 1.30 17.69
N ASP A 30 14.83 0.69 17.94
CA ASP A 30 16.04 1.00 17.19
C ASP A 30 15.89 0.38 15.80
N TRP A 31 15.36 1.17 14.87
CA TRP A 31 15.19 0.80 13.46
C TRP A 31 16.50 0.47 12.75
N ASN A 32 17.66 0.62 13.43
CA ASN A 32 18.97 0.35 12.87
C ASN A 32 19.37 -1.13 12.92
N GLU A 33 18.65 -2.00 13.64
CA GLU A 33 19.03 -3.42 13.79
C GLU A 33 18.13 -4.43 13.05
N VAL A 34 17.24 -3.99 12.16
CA VAL A 34 16.46 -4.93 11.35
C VAL A 34 17.31 -5.43 10.17
N HIS A 35 18.03 -6.53 10.39
CA HIS A 35 18.75 -7.24 9.34
C HIS A 35 17.81 -8.18 8.58
N SER A 36 17.44 -7.81 7.35
CA SER A 36 16.66 -8.65 6.45
C SER A 36 17.52 -9.79 5.87
N LEU A 37 16.93 -10.97 5.65
CA LEU A 37 17.62 -12.22 5.24
C LEU A 37 18.31 -12.17 3.87
N ASN A 38 18.16 -11.07 3.13
CA ASN A 38 18.88 -10.75 1.89
C ASN A 38 18.84 -9.22 1.68
N TYR A 39 19.98 -8.53 1.85
CA TYR A 39 20.46 -7.33 1.13
C TYR A 39 21.17 -6.24 1.97
N THR A 40 21.99 -5.51 1.22
CA THR A 40 23.25 -4.79 1.50
C THR A 40 23.13 -3.41 2.16
N ARG A 41 21.94 -2.81 2.25
CA ARG A 41 21.75 -1.44 2.76
C ARG A 41 20.75 -1.39 3.93
N PRO A 42 20.98 -0.55 4.96
CA PRO A 42 20.05 -0.38 6.09
C PRO A 42 18.66 0.10 5.65
N ILE A 43 17.60 -0.35 6.33
CA ILE A 43 16.22 -0.01 5.98
C ILE A 43 15.97 1.51 5.96
N ASN A 44 16.55 2.25 6.92
CA ASN A 44 16.41 3.71 6.98
C ASN A 44 17.03 4.42 5.76
N GLU A 45 18.14 3.88 5.24
CA GLU A 45 18.75 4.39 4.01
C GLU A 45 17.81 4.14 2.82
N LEU A 46 17.27 2.92 2.71
CA LEU A 46 16.31 2.57 1.65
C LEU A 46 15.08 3.48 1.68
N LYS A 47 14.51 3.74 2.87
CA LYS A 47 13.38 4.67 3.05
C LYS A 47 13.72 6.05 2.50
N GLY A 48 14.86 6.62 2.88
CA GLY A 48 15.32 7.93 2.38
C GLY A 48 15.54 7.97 0.87
N LEU A 49 16.14 6.92 0.30
CA LEU A 49 16.36 6.83 -1.15
C LEU A 49 15.03 6.77 -1.94
N VAL A 50 14.04 6.05 -1.42
CA VAL A 50 12.71 5.98 -2.04
C VAL A 50 11.98 7.32 -1.93
N THR A 51 12.01 7.98 -0.78
CA THR A 51 11.24 9.22 -0.54
C THR A 51 11.86 10.44 -1.21
N GLU A 52 13.18 10.59 -1.12
CA GLU A 52 13.89 11.79 -1.58
C GLU A 52 14.33 11.66 -3.04
N LYS A 53 14.85 10.49 -3.42
CA LYS A 53 15.48 10.28 -4.73
C LYS A 53 14.62 9.48 -5.71
N ASN A 54 13.49 8.92 -5.26
CA ASN A 54 12.62 8.07 -6.06
C ASN A 54 13.34 6.83 -6.62
N ASP A 55 14.27 6.29 -5.83
CA ASP A 55 15.11 5.17 -6.24
C ASP A 55 14.26 3.89 -6.37
N LYS A 56 14.20 3.36 -7.60
CA LYS A 56 13.41 2.16 -7.93
C LYS A 56 14.07 0.87 -7.46
N GLU A 57 15.40 0.84 -7.38
CA GLU A 57 16.15 -0.31 -6.87
C GLU A 57 16.00 -0.38 -5.36
N ALA A 58 16.15 0.77 -4.68
CA ALA A 58 15.89 0.87 -3.25
C ALA A 58 14.45 0.48 -2.90
N TYR A 59 13.45 0.84 -3.74
CA TYR A 59 12.07 0.38 -3.57
C TYR A 59 11.93 -1.14 -3.65
N GLY A 60 12.68 -1.79 -4.56
CA GLY A 60 12.71 -3.25 -4.68
C GLY A 60 13.39 -3.93 -3.49
N GLU A 61 14.43 -3.34 -2.91
CA GLU A 61 15.05 -3.82 -1.67
C GLU A 61 14.15 -3.62 -0.46
N LEU A 62 13.48 -2.46 -0.39
CA LEU A 62 12.55 -2.11 0.67
C LEU A 62 11.39 -3.12 0.73
N GLN A 63 10.86 -3.54 -0.42
CA GLN A 63 9.89 -4.64 -0.51
C GLN A 63 10.34 -5.88 0.28
N THR A 64 11.57 -6.34 0.02
CA THR A 64 12.12 -7.53 0.66
C THR A 64 12.31 -7.32 2.17
N ALA A 65 12.71 -6.12 2.59
CA ALA A 65 12.83 -5.78 3.99
C ALA A 65 11.47 -5.92 4.72
N TYR A 66 10.39 -5.39 4.14
CA TYR A 66 9.05 -5.47 4.70
C TYR A 66 8.40 -6.87 4.62
N LEU A 67 8.91 -7.79 3.79
CA LEU A 67 8.45 -9.18 3.82
C LEU A 67 8.91 -9.94 5.08
N ASN A 68 10.01 -9.51 5.71
CA ASN A 68 10.54 -10.14 6.93
C ASN A 68 9.93 -9.56 8.21
N GLU A 69 9.36 -8.36 8.14
CA GLU A 69 8.72 -7.73 9.29
C GLU A 69 7.28 -8.23 9.43
N LEU A 70 7.09 -9.21 10.30
CA LEU A 70 5.81 -9.82 10.65
C LEU A 70 4.74 -8.84 11.20
N TYR A 71 4.99 -7.52 11.28
CA TYR A 71 4.19 -6.64 12.13
C TYR A 71 4.07 -5.15 11.76
N TYR A 72 4.19 -4.77 10.48
CA TYR A 72 3.79 -3.41 10.04
C TYR A 72 2.82 -3.44 8.85
N PRO A 73 1.57 -3.89 9.05
CA PRO A 73 0.54 -3.70 8.03
C PRO A 73 0.37 -2.20 7.78
N GLY A 74 0.82 -1.73 6.62
CA GLY A 74 0.52 -0.40 6.11
C GLY A 74 1.72 0.52 5.85
N GLU A 75 2.88 0.41 6.51
CA GLU A 75 3.98 1.35 6.20
C GLU A 75 4.45 1.18 4.75
N TYR A 76 4.55 -0.07 4.28
CA TYR A 76 4.94 -0.35 2.91
C TYR A 76 3.96 0.19 1.85
N VAL A 77 2.67 0.38 2.21
CA VAL A 77 1.68 0.97 1.30
C VAL A 77 2.03 2.42 0.97
N PHE A 78 2.61 3.17 1.90
CA PHE A 78 3.02 4.56 1.70
C PHE A 78 4.07 4.66 0.59
N TYR A 79 5.13 3.84 0.65
CA TYR A 79 6.17 3.82 -0.38
C TYR A 79 5.61 3.35 -1.73
N SER A 80 4.69 2.38 -1.73
CA SER A 80 4.03 1.92 -2.94
C SER A 80 3.15 3.00 -3.57
N LEU A 81 2.41 3.76 -2.76
CA LEU A 81 1.62 4.92 -3.21
C LEU A 81 2.52 6.00 -3.81
N LEU A 82 3.62 6.32 -3.14
CA LEU A 82 4.60 7.30 -3.63
C LEU A 82 5.15 6.88 -5.00
N MET A 83 5.62 5.64 -5.12
CA MET A 83 6.23 5.14 -6.35
C MET A 83 5.22 4.96 -7.49
N ALA A 84 3.98 4.58 -7.18
CA ALA A 84 2.91 4.51 -8.17
C ALA A 84 2.56 5.89 -8.72
N ASN A 85 2.41 6.90 -7.85
CA ASN A 85 1.94 8.22 -8.28
C ASN A 85 3.05 9.11 -8.88
N LYS A 86 4.27 9.04 -8.34
CA LYS A 86 5.38 9.90 -8.76
C LYS A 86 6.19 9.29 -9.90
N CYS A 87 6.41 7.97 -9.86
CA CYS A 87 7.28 7.30 -10.83
C CYS A 87 6.52 6.49 -11.89
N HIS A 88 5.20 6.36 -11.76
CA HIS A 88 4.36 5.51 -12.60
C HIS A 88 4.91 4.08 -12.75
N THR A 89 5.54 3.57 -11.68
CA THR A 89 6.11 2.24 -11.69
C THR A 89 4.97 1.22 -11.75
N GLN A 90 4.93 0.45 -12.84
CA GLN A 90 3.89 -0.56 -13.12
C GLN A 90 3.63 -1.48 -11.92
N ARG A 91 4.72 -2.01 -11.35
CA ARG A 91 4.67 -2.90 -10.19
C ARG A 91 4.20 -2.20 -8.90
N ALA A 92 4.42 -0.89 -8.74
CA ALA A 92 3.97 -0.17 -7.56
C ALA A 92 2.44 -0.05 -7.52
N TYR A 93 1.78 0.07 -8.67
CA TYR A 93 0.32 0.02 -8.77
C TYR A 93 -0.26 -1.31 -8.24
N TYR A 94 0.33 -2.43 -8.64
CA TYR A 94 -0.04 -3.75 -8.10
C TYR A 94 0.16 -3.80 -6.58
N ARG A 95 1.27 -3.26 -6.08
CA ARG A 95 1.56 -3.29 -4.63
C ARG A 95 0.58 -2.49 -3.81
N VAL A 96 0.14 -1.30 -4.25
CA VAL A 96 -0.91 -0.55 -3.55
C VAL A 96 -2.18 -1.40 -3.38
N PHE A 97 -2.65 -2.02 -4.47
CA PHE A 97 -3.82 -2.90 -4.41
C PHE A 97 -3.59 -4.08 -3.47
N TYR A 98 -2.44 -4.76 -3.60
CA TYR A 98 -2.10 -5.96 -2.84
C TYR A 98 -2.03 -5.70 -1.32
N GLU A 99 -1.33 -4.65 -0.89
CA GLU A 99 -1.20 -4.33 0.53
C GLU A 99 -2.55 -3.99 1.16
N LEU A 100 -3.38 -3.19 0.48
CA LEU A 100 -4.72 -2.84 0.97
C LEU A 100 -5.62 -4.08 1.00
N ARG A 101 -5.62 -4.91 -0.04
CA ARG A 101 -6.41 -6.14 -0.06
C ARG A 101 -5.99 -7.09 1.07
N ASN A 102 -4.71 -7.22 1.35
CA ASN A 102 -4.24 -8.03 2.47
C ASN A 102 -4.73 -7.48 3.81
N ALA A 103 -4.70 -6.16 4.00
CA ALA A 103 -5.27 -5.54 5.19
C ALA A 103 -6.77 -5.84 5.33
N GLU A 104 -7.55 -5.77 4.25
CA GLU A 104 -8.98 -6.15 4.27
C GLU A 104 -9.16 -7.64 4.63
N ILE A 105 -8.34 -8.55 4.08
CA ILE A 105 -8.41 -9.98 4.41
C ILE A 105 -8.11 -10.21 5.90
N LEU A 106 -7.13 -9.51 6.45
CA LEU A 106 -6.73 -9.64 7.86
C LEU A 106 -7.74 -9.03 8.83
N LEU A 107 -8.36 -7.90 8.45
CA LEU A 107 -9.26 -7.12 9.31
C LEU A 107 -10.74 -7.46 9.11
N GLY A 108 -11.08 -8.15 8.01
CA GLY A 108 -12.43 -8.60 7.64
C GLY A 108 -12.95 -7.93 6.36
N GLU A 109 -13.79 -8.65 5.60
CA GLU A 109 -14.29 -8.19 4.29
C GLU A 109 -15.14 -6.90 4.34
N ASP A 110 -15.66 -6.54 5.52
CA ASP A 110 -16.42 -5.30 5.74
C ASP A 110 -15.54 -4.14 6.24
N PHE A 111 -14.23 -4.33 6.36
CA PHE A 111 -13.31 -3.31 6.89
C PHE A 111 -13.27 -2.05 6.01
N TYR A 112 -13.27 -2.23 4.69
CA TYR A 112 -13.26 -1.12 3.74
C TYR A 112 -14.64 -0.82 3.19
N ASP A 113 -14.92 0.48 3.02
CA ASP A 113 -16.09 0.96 2.32
C ASP A 113 -15.96 0.77 0.79
N LYS A 114 -17.02 1.16 0.07
CA LYS A 114 -17.07 1.04 -1.39
C LYS A 114 -16.05 1.97 -2.05
N GLU A 115 -15.85 3.15 -1.47
CA GLU A 115 -14.94 4.20 -1.94
C GLU A 115 -13.50 3.71 -1.90
N THR A 116 -13.08 3.07 -0.80
CA THR A 116 -11.74 2.52 -0.64
C THR A 116 -11.50 1.35 -1.58
N ARG A 117 -12.49 0.47 -1.78
CA ARG A 117 -12.40 -0.60 -2.78
C ARG A 117 -12.32 -0.07 -4.20
N THR A 118 -13.04 1.00 -4.51
CA THR A 118 -12.94 1.70 -5.80
C THR A 118 -11.54 2.27 -5.99
N PHE A 119 -10.98 2.91 -4.95
CA PHE A 119 -9.60 3.40 -4.96
C PHE A 119 -8.58 2.26 -5.21
N MET A 120 -8.72 1.12 -4.55
CA MET A 120 -7.88 -0.05 -4.77
C MET A 120 -7.94 -0.52 -6.24
N LEU A 121 -9.16 -0.65 -6.78
CA LEU A 121 -9.39 -1.04 -8.17
C LEU A 121 -8.78 -0.05 -9.16
N ASP A 122 -8.83 1.25 -8.88
CA ASP A 122 -8.23 2.28 -9.75
C ASP A 122 -6.71 2.10 -9.90
N TYR A 123 -6.01 1.76 -8.81
CA TYR A 123 -4.59 1.44 -8.91
C TYR A 123 -4.36 0.19 -9.75
N LEU A 124 -5.17 -0.85 -9.54
CA LEU A 124 -5.08 -2.07 -10.34
C LEU A 124 -5.31 -1.81 -11.83
N LYS A 125 -6.33 -1.01 -12.18
CA LYS A 125 -6.64 -0.58 -13.55
C LYS A 125 -5.51 0.24 -14.17
N LYS A 126 -4.89 1.16 -13.41
CA LYS A 126 -3.73 1.94 -13.88
C LYS A 126 -2.55 1.02 -14.22
N GLY A 127 -2.20 0.10 -13.33
CA GLY A 127 -1.12 -0.88 -13.59
C GLY A 127 -1.42 -1.78 -14.79
N ALA A 128 -2.66 -2.26 -14.91
CA ALA A 128 -3.10 -3.08 -16.03
C ALA A 128 -3.05 -2.32 -17.37
N THR A 129 -3.45 -1.04 -17.38
CA THR A 129 -3.35 -0.14 -18.54
C THR A 129 -1.91 0.04 -18.99
N LEU A 130 -0.95 0.02 -18.05
CA LEU A 130 0.47 0.09 -18.36
C LEU A 130 1.06 -1.25 -18.82
N GLY A 131 0.31 -2.35 -18.73
CA GLY A 131 0.73 -3.68 -19.16
C GLY A 131 1.33 -4.55 -18.05
N ASP A 132 1.16 -4.16 -16.78
CA ASP A 132 1.61 -4.99 -15.66
C ASP A 132 0.84 -6.32 -15.63
N ARG A 133 1.57 -7.43 -15.74
CA ARG A 133 0.95 -8.76 -15.86
C ARG A 133 0.20 -9.17 -14.60
N LEU A 134 0.67 -8.76 -13.41
CA LEU A 134 0.02 -9.07 -12.15
C LEU A 134 -1.27 -8.27 -12.01
N CYS A 135 -1.25 -6.98 -12.34
CA CYS A 135 -2.46 -6.17 -12.36
C CYS A 135 -3.50 -6.72 -13.33
N ILE A 136 -3.12 -7.10 -14.55
CA ILE A 136 -4.03 -7.65 -15.56
C ILE A 136 -4.68 -8.94 -15.06
N LYS A 137 -3.85 -9.84 -14.52
CA LYS A 137 -4.30 -11.14 -14.01
C LYS A 137 -5.31 -10.94 -12.87
N GLU A 138 -4.92 -10.19 -11.84
CA GLU A 138 -5.75 -9.95 -10.66
C GLU A 138 -7.06 -9.25 -11.05
N LEU A 139 -7.00 -8.22 -11.90
CA LEU A 139 -8.20 -7.53 -12.36
C LEU A 139 -9.13 -8.46 -13.15
N GLY A 140 -8.56 -9.34 -13.98
CA GLY A 140 -9.31 -10.36 -14.71
C GLY A 140 -10.04 -11.34 -13.78
N GLU A 141 -9.36 -11.79 -12.72
CA GLU A 141 -9.93 -12.66 -11.69
C GLU A 141 -11.08 -11.97 -10.95
N LEU A 142 -10.92 -10.71 -10.56
CA LEU A 142 -11.97 -9.92 -9.90
C LEU A 142 -13.23 -9.80 -10.77
N TYR A 143 -13.10 -9.56 -12.08
CA TYR A 143 -14.25 -9.56 -13.00
C TYR A 143 -14.90 -10.94 -13.15
N ILE A 144 -14.11 -12.02 -13.15
CA ILE A 144 -14.64 -13.39 -13.26
C ILE A 144 -15.47 -13.75 -12.01
N GLU A 145 -14.97 -13.35 -10.84
CA GLU A 145 -15.60 -13.62 -9.54
C GLU A 145 -16.77 -12.69 -9.25
N GLY A 146 -16.70 -11.44 -9.71
CA GLY A 146 -17.60 -10.37 -9.29
C GLY A 146 -17.21 -9.77 -7.93
N LYS A 147 -15.93 -9.86 -7.55
CA LYS A 147 -15.41 -9.31 -6.30
C LYS A 147 -15.00 -7.86 -6.53
N TYR A 148 -15.59 -6.94 -5.75
CA TYR A 148 -15.43 -5.47 -5.86
C TYR A 148 -15.96 -4.82 -7.15
N VAL A 149 -16.10 -5.59 -8.24
CA VAL A 149 -16.64 -5.16 -9.54
C VAL A 149 -17.84 -6.02 -9.94
N PRO A 150 -18.76 -5.52 -10.78
CA PRO A 150 -19.80 -6.36 -11.38
C PRO A 150 -19.18 -7.53 -12.14
N LYS A 151 -19.73 -8.73 -11.95
CA LYS A 151 -19.26 -9.94 -12.61
C LYS A 151 -19.34 -9.82 -14.13
N ASP A 152 -18.19 -9.92 -14.80
CA ASP A 152 -18.07 -9.98 -16.25
C ASP A 152 -16.97 -10.99 -16.64
N THR A 153 -17.35 -12.27 -16.68
CA THR A 153 -16.44 -13.37 -17.06
C THR A 153 -15.86 -13.19 -18.46
N LYS A 154 -16.56 -12.52 -19.39
CA LYS A 154 -16.07 -12.31 -20.76
C LYS A 154 -14.93 -11.30 -20.75
N LEU A 155 -15.12 -10.18 -20.05
CA LEU A 155 -14.09 -9.17 -19.87
C LEU A 155 -12.87 -9.74 -19.13
N GLY A 156 -13.09 -10.45 -18.03
CA GLY A 156 -12.01 -11.02 -17.24
C GLY A 156 -11.13 -11.99 -18.04
N LYS A 157 -11.75 -12.92 -18.80
CA LYS A 157 -11.01 -13.82 -19.71
C LYS A 157 -10.28 -13.05 -20.83
N LYS A 158 -10.90 -11.99 -21.37
CA LYS A 158 -10.27 -11.16 -22.40
C LYS A 158 -9.02 -10.45 -21.87
N LEU A 159 -9.07 -9.90 -20.66
CA LEU A 159 -7.93 -9.29 -19.98
C LEU A 159 -6.81 -10.31 -19.76
N MET A 160 -7.11 -11.49 -19.23
CA MET A 160 -6.11 -12.53 -19.02
C MET A 160 -5.46 -12.98 -20.34
N GLY A 161 -6.23 -13.05 -21.43
CA GLY A 161 -5.72 -13.37 -22.77
C GLY A 161 -4.81 -12.30 -23.38
N SER A 162 -4.86 -11.05 -22.90
CA SER A 162 -4.01 -9.95 -23.37
C SER A 162 -2.75 -9.72 -22.52
N ILE A 163 -2.45 -10.62 -21.57
CA ILE A 163 -1.20 -10.61 -20.82
C ILE A 163 -0.01 -10.65 -21.81
N GLY A 164 0.87 -9.65 -21.73
CA GLY A 164 1.99 -9.48 -22.65
C GLY A 164 1.73 -8.53 -23.83
N PHE A 165 0.48 -8.10 -24.06
CA PHE A 165 0.08 -7.20 -25.14
C PHE A 165 -0.41 -5.85 -24.62
N LYS A 166 0.51 -4.96 -24.23
CA LYS A 166 0.21 -3.64 -23.61
C LYS A 166 -0.83 -2.81 -24.36
N SER A 167 -0.75 -2.74 -25.69
CA SER A 167 -1.69 -1.95 -26.51
C SER A 167 -3.13 -2.46 -26.41
N GLN A 168 -3.32 -3.78 -26.33
CA GLN A 168 -4.63 -4.41 -26.20
C GLN A 168 -5.21 -4.18 -24.80
N ASN A 169 -4.39 -4.20 -23.75
CA ASN A 169 -4.84 -3.94 -22.38
C ASN A 169 -5.43 -2.52 -22.23
N LYS A 170 -4.72 -1.52 -22.77
CA LYS A 170 -5.20 -0.13 -22.75
C LYS A 170 -6.52 0.03 -23.49
N SER A 171 -6.69 -0.57 -24.67
CA SER A 171 -7.95 -0.46 -25.42
C SER A 171 -9.11 -1.16 -24.71
N ILE A 172 -8.89 -2.34 -24.14
CA ILE A 172 -9.91 -3.07 -23.37
C ILE A 172 -10.44 -2.22 -22.21
N LEU A 173 -9.54 -1.60 -21.43
CA LEU A 173 -9.92 -0.82 -20.24
C LEU A 173 -10.50 0.56 -20.57
N LEU A 174 -10.08 1.19 -21.66
CA LEU A 174 -10.68 2.46 -22.11
C LEU A 174 -12.14 2.28 -22.55
N HIS A 175 -12.49 1.15 -23.16
CA HIS A 175 -13.87 0.86 -23.56
C HIS A 175 -14.78 0.45 -22.40
N GLU A 176 -14.21 -0.02 -21.28
CA GLU A 176 -14.97 -0.33 -20.06
C GLU A 176 -15.43 0.95 -19.35
N ASN A 177 -14.56 1.95 -19.20
CA ASN A 177 -14.87 3.21 -18.53
C ASN A 177 -15.91 4.10 -19.26
N GLN A 178 -16.40 3.68 -20.43
CA GLN A 178 -17.42 4.36 -21.23
C GLN A 178 -18.82 3.73 -21.11
N LYS A 179 -18.97 2.63 -20.36
CA LYS A 179 -20.24 1.96 -20.08
C LYS A 179 -20.78 2.37 -18.72
#